data_AF-Q5BEW4-F1
#
_entry.id   AF-Q5BEW4-F1
#
_cell.length_a   1.000
_cell.length_b   1.000
_cell.length_c   1.000
_cell.angle_alpha   90.00
_cell.angle_beta   90.00
_cell.angle_gamma   90.00
#
_symmetry.space_group_name_H-M   'P 1'
#
loop_
_entity.id
_entity.type
_entity.pdbx_description
1 polymer ?
#
loop_
_entity_poly.entity_id
_entity_poly.type
_entity_poly.pdbx_seq_one_letter_code
_entity_poly.pdbx_strand_id
1 'polypeptide(L)'
;MAADTSNSNPGSPGPSVQNVDIDYGQHYSHNFNDSSAHLIIQRLRRELDDALLRIDRDTDVISGLHDKVTSLEELVKKQQITINTQSKTISDPRSLRKQHSQIQVHVQSPMGMGLFPITPSHHQHHVHHQYQCPGSGASGASCGSGVCVLQTTPSPLDCQAQSQAQVHPQPAHSPEYNPQNGTVFDQPPPKFEIPPGAYASFAQISPPGLVPNTGRTSDVFSPFSSTSVSNGVDHTSPTTVYDAADCHKRMADFSNRFQTLMRMSEIFGHAHASLPNVFMDSHMDDHVKDYLMAISRGTKASDLLGNAATRGFFVAKAINWYLVEKILNASVTSGFDAAADLEINQIQEQMTSKTPLVRHLMLTAVATHIAKLTKKSGFTEYNQQKIYNHLHTLWAYIGPLGHDAANQNGPMWNDLHAIVSEAQSLAIDMYSMPLEYKFEFPEQNEPFDPHTMINRDPWVLADPSVLQNTDTRVRLGITPITRIRDNSQSPGDVQMVYMGHVLLKGPRKQML
;
A
#
# COMPACT_ATOMS: atom_id res chain seq x y z
N MET A 1 19.52 21.60 -48.85
CA MET A 1 19.61 22.63 -47.79
C MET A 1 20.01 21.92 -46.52
N ALA A 2 21.22 22.18 -46.03
CA ALA A 2 21.69 21.66 -44.73
C ALA A 2 21.42 22.71 -43.65
N ALA A 3 21.15 22.27 -42.43
CA ALA A 3 20.99 23.14 -41.27
C ALA A 3 21.82 22.57 -40.11
N ASP A 4 22.94 23.21 -39.81
CA ASP A 4 23.77 22.90 -38.66
C ASP A 4 23.04 23.25 -37.35
N THR A 5 23.10 22.35 -36.38
CA THR A 5 22.68 22.60 -34.99
C THR A 5 23.68 22.00 -34.00
N SER A 6 24.88 22.56 -33.96
CA SER A 6 25.91 22.27 -32.96
C SER A 6 26.06 23.46 -32.00
N ASN A 7 25.43 23.37 -30.82
CA ASN A 7 25.64 24.31 -29.72
C ASN A 7 25.46 23.59 -28.37
N SER A 8 26.47 22.82 -27.98
CA SER A 8 26.59 22.22 -26.65
C SER A 8 27.39 23.17 -25.75
N ASN A 9 26.73 23.70 -24.72
CA ASN A 9 27.34 24.60 -23.74
C ASN A 9 28.12 23.75 -22.71
N PRO A 10 29.43 23.98 -22.46
CA PRO A 10 30.17 23.19 -21.49
C PRO A 10 29.75 23.54 -20.06
N GLY A 11 29.33 22.52 -19.30
CA GLY A 11 28.94 22.67 -17.89
C GLY A 11 30.13 23.08 -17.00
N SER A 12 29.86 23.95 -16.03
CA SER A 12 30.88 24.46 -15.10
C SER A 12 31.35 23.34 -14.15
N PRO A 13 32.67 23.17 -13.92
CA PRO A 13 33.18 22.15 -13.00
C PRO A 13 32.83 22.50 -11.54
N GLY A 14 32.17 21.57 -10.85
CA GLY A 14 31.88 21.70 -9.41
C GLY A 14 33.15 21.66 -8.55
N PRO A 15 33.13 22.22 -7.34
CA PRO A 15 34.30 22.29 -6.47
C PRO A 15 34.70 20.89 -5.98
N SER A 16 35.94 20.49 -6.30
CA SER A 16 36.52 19.23 -5.83
C SER A 16 36.77 19.29 -4.31
N VAL A 17 35.96 18.56 -3.55
CA VAL A 17 36.16 18.39 -2.09
C VAL A 17 37.36 17.48 -1.86
N GLN A 18 38.49 18.07 -1.46
CA GLN A 18 39.64 17.32 -0.95
C GLN A 18 39.34 16.87 0.48
N ASN A 19 39.06 15.58 0.67
CA ASN A 19 39.06 14.98 2.00
C ASN A 19 40.50 14.95 2.53
N VAL A 20 40.77 15.74 3.57
CA VAL A 20 42.02 15.71 4.32
C VAL A 20 41.82 14.75 5.48
N ASP A 21 42.61 13.67 5.54
CA ASP A 21 42.63 12.77 6.70
C ASP A 21 43.07 13.55 7.95
N ILE A 22 42.21 13.57 8.97
CA ILE A 22 42.49 14.19 10.26
C ILE A 22 42.95 13.10 11.22
N ASP A 23 44.27 12.98 11.36
CA ASP A 23 44.92 12.11 12.33
C ASP A 23 44.75 12.67 13.76
N TYR A 24 44.08 11.92 14.63
CA TYR A 24 43.79 12.30 16.01
C TYR A 24 44.86 11.80 16.97
N GLY A 25 45.99 12.51 17.06
CA GLY A 25 46.99 12.14 18.07
C GLY A 25 48.26 12.97 18.18
N GLN A 26 48.18 14.16 18.81
CA GLN A 26 49.20 14.56 19.81
C GLN A 26 48.82 15.82 20.60
N HIS A 27 49.01 15.76 21.93
CA HIS A 27 48.91 16.92 22.81
C HIS A 27 50.10 17.87 22.61
N TYR A 28 49.85 19.07 22.09
CA TYR A 28 50.77 20.20 22.21
C TYR A 28 50.06 21.39 22.87
N SER A 29 50.39 21.66 24.13
CA SER A 29 50.06 22.93 24.79
C SER A 29 50.96 24.05 24.24
N HIS A 30 50.73 24.42 22.99
CA HIS A 30 51.39 25.57 22.37
C HIS A 30 50.55 26.82 22.68
N ASN A 31 51.18 27.85 23.26
CA ASN A 31 50.56 29.17 23.41
C ASN A 31 50.21 29.72 22.03
N PHE A 32 48.94 29.59 21.63
CA PHE A 32 48.44 30.08 20.36
C PHE A 32 48.14 31.57 20.46
N ASN A 33 48.72 32.34 19.54
CA ASN A 33 48.39 33.76 19.37
C ASN A 33 46.94 33.88 18.89
N ASP A 34 46.07 34.45 19.75
CA ASP A 34 44.61 34.47 19.63
C ASP A 34 44.10 35.10 18.31
N SER A 35 44.92 35.93 17.67
CA SER A 35 44.62 36.56 16.38
C SER A 35 44.35 35.58 15.23
N SER A 36 44.92 34.37 15.25
CA SER A 36 44.70 33.40 14.15
C SER A 36 43.28 32.81 14.17
N ALA A 37 42.81 32.39 15.36
CA ALA A 37 41.45 31.88 15.54
C ALA A 37 40.40 32.94 15.20
N HIS A 38 40.65 34.20 15.57
CA HIS A 38 39.74 35.30 15.27
C HIS A 38 39.53 35.52 13.76
N LEU A 39 40.59 35.42 12.94
CA LEU A 39 40.48 35.54 11.48
C LEU A 39 39.70 34.39 10.84
N ILE A 40 39.86 33.16 11.35
CA ILE A 40 39.09 31.99 10.89
C ILE A 40 37.61 32.17 11.22
N ILE A 41 37.28 32.62 12.43
CA ILE A 41 35.89 32.88 12.84
C ILE A 41 35.25 34.00 11.99
N GLN A 42 35.98 35.09 11.71
CA GLN A 42 35.48 36.14 10.81
C GLN A 42 35.24 35.64 9.38
N ARG A 43 36.11 34.76 8.87
CA ARG A 43 35.95 34.14 7.55
C ARG A 43 34.70 33.25 7.50
N LEU A 44 34.53 32.36 8.48
CA LEU A 44 33.38 31.45 8.56
C LEU A 44 32.05 32.21 8.71
N ARG A 45 32.03 33.34 9.43
CA ARG A 45 30.86 34.22 9.50
C ARG A 45 30.49 34.79 8.12
N ARG A 46 31.47 35.29 7.36
CA ARG A 46 31.23 35.79 6.00
C ARG A 46 30.75 34.70 5.04
N GLU A 47 31.33 33.50 5.13
CA GLU A 47 30.90 32.35 4.32
C GLU A 47 29.48 31.90 4.69
N LEU A 48 29.08 32.01 5.97
CA LEU A 48 27.70 31.77 6.43
C LEU A 48 26.73 32.85 5.91
N ASP A 49 27.08 34.14 6.01
CA ASP A 49 26.26 35.24 5.51
C ASP A 49 26.05 35.13 3.97
N ASP A 50 27.11 34.81 3.22
CA ASP A 50 27.04 34.55 1.77
C ASP A 50 26.17 33.33 1.44
N ALA A 51 26.16 32.29 2.29
CA ALA A 51 25.31 31.11 2.12
C ALA A 51 23.83 31.43 2.40
N LEU A 52 23.53 32.18 3.45
CA LEU A 52 22.17 32.65 3.77
C LEU A 52 21.61 33.51 2.62
N LEU A 53 22.42 34.43 2.07
CA LEU A 53 22.03 35.23 0.90
C LEU A 53 21.81 34.42 -0.39
N ARG A 54 22.35 33.21 -0.50
CA ARG A 54 22.05 32.29 -1.61
C ARG A 54 20.73 31.56 -1.37
N ILE A 55 20.52 31.05 -0.16
CA ILE A 55 19.28 30.37 0.25
C ILE A 55 18.07 31.30 0.06
N ASP A 56 18.20 32.58 0.42
CA ASP A 56 17.16 33.61 0.23
C ASP A 56 16.78 33.75 -1.26
N ARG A 57 17.77 33.94 -2.14
CA ARG A 57 17.58 34.02 -3.61
C ARG A 57 17.03 32.74 -4.22
N ASP A 58 17.48 31.58 -3.77
CA ASP A 58 16.99 30.29 -4.26
C ASP A 58 15.53 30.07 -3.80
N THR A 59 15.16 30.54 -2.61
CA THR A 59 13.78 30.52 -2.09
C THR A 59 12.85 31.39 -2.94
N ASP A 60 13.26 32.60 -3.30
CA ASP A 60 12.51 33.46 -4.24
C ASP A 60 12.30 32.79 -5.60
N VAL A 61 13.35 32.15 -6.15
CA VAL A 61 13.26 31.42 -7.43
C VAL A 61 12.32 30.22 -7.33
N ILE A 62 12.36 29.47 -6.23
CA ILE A 62 11.46 28.34 -5.98
C ILE A 62 10.02 28.81 -5.85
N SER A 63 9.75 29.90 -5.11
CA SER A 63 8.40 30.48 -5.00
C SER A 63 7.87 30.90 -6.38
N GLY A 64 8.68 31.62 -7.17
CA GLY A 64 8.32 32.02 -8.52
C GLY A 64 8.19 30.88 -9.54
N LEU A 65 8.71 29.69 -9.24
CA LEU A 65 8.42 28.45 -9.99
C LEU A 65 7.11 27.81 -9.51
N HIS A 66 6.83 27.79 -8.21
CA HIS A 66 5.58 27.30 -7.64
C HIS A 66 4.36 28.07 -8.17
N ASP A 67 4.45 29.40 -8.27
CA ASP A 67 3.40 30.24 -8.85
C ASP A 67 3.12 29.88 -10.32
N LYS A 68 4.18 29.59 -11.10
CA LYS A 68 4.07 29.19 -12.51
C LYS A 68 3.46 27.80 -12.65
N VAL A 69 3.83 26.84 -11.80
CA VAL A 69 3.22 25.50 -11.78
C VAL A 69 1.72 25.62 -11.49
N THR A 70 1.36 26.36 -10.44
CA THR A 70 -0.05 26.62 -10.06
C THR A 70 -0.83 27.24 -11.23
N SER A 71 -0.27 28.24 -11.91
CA SER A 71 -0.90 28.88 -13.07
C SER A 71 -1.06 27.93 -14.27
N LEU A 72 -0.11 27.01 -14.50
CA LEU A 72 -0.23 25.99 -15.54
C LEU A 72 -1.29 24.93 -15.20
N GLU A 73 -1.40 24.53 -13.93
CA GLU A 73 -2.46 23.61 -13.47
C GLU A 73 -3.86 24.22 -13.64
N GLU A 74 -4.05 25.50 -13.33
CA GLU A 74 -5.30 26.21 -13.61
C GLU A 74 -5.62 26.25 -15.12
N LEU A 75 -4.61 26.48 -15.96
CA LEU A 75 -4.76 26.48 -17.42
C LEU A 75 -5.18 25.11 -17.95
N VAL A 76 -4.53 24.03 -17.49
CA VAL A 76 -4.86 22.64 -17.84
C VAL A 76 -6.27 22.29 -17.38
N LYS A 77 -6.66 22.67 -16.15
CA LYS A 77 -8.02 22.46 -15.62
C LYS A 77 -9.07 23.18 -16.47
N LYS A 78 -8.80 24.41 -16.90
CA LYS A 78 -9.67 25.18 -17.81
C LYS A 78 -9.79 24.55 -19.20
N GLN A 79 -8.68 24.03 -19.74
CA GLN A 79 -8.69 23.27 -21.00
C GLN A 79 -9.51 21.98 -20.86
N GLN A 80 -9.36 21.23 -19.77
CA GLN A 80 -10.12 20.00 -19.50
C GLN A 80 -11.64 20.26 -19.44
N ILE A 81 -12.08 21.34 -18.79
CA ILE A 81 -13.49 21.76 -18.77
C ILE A 81 -13.99 22.09 -20.18
N THR A 82 -13.15 22.75 -20.99
CA THR A 82 -13.48 23.12 -22.37
C THR A 82 -13.63 21.88 -23.25
N ILE A 83 -12.68 20.94 -23.19
CA ILE A 83 -12.71 19.67 -23.89
C ILE A 83 -13.95 18.86 -23.48
N ASN A 84 -14.20 18.67 -22.17
CA ASN A 84 -15.37 17.95 -21.69
C ASN A 84 -16.70 18.58 -22.19
N THR A 85 -16.79 19.90 -22.26
CA THR A 85 -17.97 20.62 -22.76
C THR A 85 -18.16 20.42 -24.27
N GLN A 86 -17.07 20.47 -25.05
CA GLN A 86 -17.10 20.19 -26.49
C GLN A 86 -17.44 18.71 -26.76
N SER A 87 -16.78 17.77 -26.11
CA SER A 87 -17.06 16.33 -26.21
C SER A 87 -18.53 16.04 -25.88
N LYS A 88 -19.07 16.60 -24.79
CA LYS A 88 -20.50 16.44 -24.44
C LYS A 88 -21.45 17.00 -25.51
N THR A 89 -21.07 18.09 -26.17
CA THR A 89 -21.86 18.71 -27.26
C THR A 89 -21.85 17.85 -28.53
N ILE A 90 -20.70 17.26 -28.87
CA ILE A 90 -20.52 16.35 -30.01
C ILE A 90 -21.21 15.00 -29.76
N SER A 91 -21.14 14.49 -28.53
CA SER A 91 -21.67 13.18 -28.16
C SER A 91 -23.18 13.14 -27.91
N ASP A 92 -23.92 14.26 -27.93
CA ASP A 92 -25.39 14.23 -27.79
C ASP A 92 -26.07 13.83 -29.12
N PRO A 93 -26.65 12.61 -29.23
CA PRO A 93 -27.29 12.14 -30.46
C PRO A 93 -28.56 12.89 -30.82
N ARG A 94 -29.10 13.75 -29.93
CA ARG A 94 -30.26 14.61 -30.24
C ARG A 94 -29.94 15.72 -31.25
N SER A 95 -28.67 16.09 -31.39
CA SER A 95 -28.22 17.08 -32.39
C SER A 95 -28.39 16.52 -33.83
N LEU A 96 -27.83 15.33 -34.09
CA LEU A 96 -27.90 14.63 -35.38
C LEU A 96 -29.34 14.32 -35.83
N ARG A 97 -30.24 13.99 -34.89
CA ARG A 97 -31.62 13.61 -35.23
C ARG A 97 -32.45 14.73 -35.86
N LYS A 98 -32.09 16.01 -35.66
CA LYS A 98 -32.77 17.15 -36.31
C LYS A 98 -32.28 17.41 -37.74
N GLN A 99 -31.05 17.03 -38.09
CA GLN A 99 -30.50 17.28 -39.42
C GLN A 99 -30.96 16.24 -40.45
N HIS A 100 -31.22 15.00 -40.02
CA HIS A 100 -31.69 13.94 -40.94
C HIS A 100 -33.17 14.08 -41.33
N SER A 101 -33.98 14.82 -40.57
CA SER A 101 -35.41 15.04 -40.83
C SER A 101 -35.73 16.11 -41.89
N GLN A 102 -34.73 16.64 -42.61
CA GLN A 102 -34.93 17.68 -43.63
C GLN A 102 -34.48 17.27 -45.06
N ILE A 103 -34.02 16.03 -45.26
CA ILE A 103 -33.50 15.52 -46.56
C ILE A 103 -34.42 14.43 -47.18
N GLN A 104 -35.58 14.14 -46.56
CA GLN A 104 -36.63 13.31 -47.19
C GLN A 104 -37.90 14.11 -47.48
N VAL A 105 -37.87 14.84 -48.59
CA VAL A 105 -39.06 15.23 -49.36
C VAL A 105 -38.83 14.78 -50.80
N HIS A 106 -39.85 14.18 -51.44
CA HIS A 106 -39.84 13.57 -52.79
C HIS A 106 -39.10 12.21 -52.85
N VAL A 107 -39.76 11.05 -52.99
CA VAL A 107 -40.47 10.56 -54.20
C VAL A 107 -41.73 9.71 -53.88
N GLN A 108 -42.68 9.78 -54.82
CA GLN A 108 -44.05 9.24 -54.98
C GLN A 108 -44.41 7.78 -54.58
N SER A 109 -45.61 7.61 -53.95
CA SER A 109 -46.82 6.82 -54.33
C SER A 109 -46.77 5.46 -55.09
N PRO A 110 -47.88 4.68 -55.21
CA PRO A 110 -48.98 4.29 -54.28
C PRO A 110 -49.41 2.78 -54.36
N MET A 111 -50.36 2.33 -53.51
CA MET A 111 -51.44 1.29 -53.72
C MET A 111 -51.64 0.22 -52.61
N GLY A 112 -52.92 -0.12 -52.32
CA GLY A 112 -53.38 -1.33 -51.59
C GLY A 112 -53.61 -1.17 -50.07
N MET A 113 -54.81 -0.95 -49.52
CA MET A 113 -56.06 -1.77 -49.41
C MET A 113 -56.18 -2.59 -48.10
N GLY A 114 -57.29 -2.37 -47.35
CA GLY A 114 -57.69 -3.09 -46.13
C GLY A 114 -57.83 -2.19 -44.88
N LEU A 115 -58.94 -1.51 -44.57
CA LEU A 115 -60.30 -1.94 -44.13
C LEU A 115 -60.45 -2.33 -42.62
N PHE A 116 -60.75 -1.33 -41.77
CA PHE A 116 -61.69 -1.25 -40.58
C PHE A 116 -61.81 -2.40 -39.53
N PRO A 117 -62.58 -2.28 -38.40
CA PRO A 117 -63.32 -1.16 -37.71
C PRO A 117 -62.78 -0.87 -36.25
N ILE A 118 -63.06 0.21 -35.47
CA ILE A 118 -64.31 0.85 -34.92
C ILE A 118 -64.97 0.01 -33.75
N THR A 119 -65.21 0.49 -32.50
CA THR A 119 -64.96 1.82 -31.84
C THR A 119 -64.53 1.86 -30.32
N PRO A 120 -65.36 1.98 -29.24
CA PRO A 120 -65.11 3.07 -28.25
C PRO A 120 -65.20 2.82 -26.71
N SER A 121 -64.87 3.89 -25.96
CA SER A 121 -65.34 4.29 -24.58
C SER A 121 -64.61 3.75 -23.34
N HIS A 122 -64.53 4.44 -22.18
CA HIS A 122 -64.56 5.86 -21.75
C HIS A 122 -64.21 5.94 -20.22
N HIS A 123 -63.98 7.15 -19.67
CA HIS A 123 -63.73 7.54 -18.25
C HIS A 123 -62.24 7.57 -17.83
N GLN A 124 -61.60 8.72 -17.59
CA GLN A 124 -61.78 9.78 -16.56
C GLN A 124 -61.52 9.34 -15.11
N HIS A 125 -60.47 9.91 -14.50
CA HIS A 125 -60.61 10.73 -13.28
C HIS A 125 -59.45 11.73 -13.10
N HIS A 126 -59.78 12.91 -12.56
CA HIS A 126 -58.88 14.00 -12.16
C HIS A 126 -58.03 13.66 -10.94
N VAL A 127 -56.79 14.19 -10.87
CA VAL A 127 -56.31 15.01 -9.72
C VAL A 127 -55.38 16.11 -10.25
N HIS A 128 -55.57 17.36 -9.80
CA HIS A 128 -54.64 18.48 -10.00
C HIS A 128 -53.74 18.64 -8.76
N HIS A 129 -52.46 18.95 -8.96
CA HIS A 129 -51.70 19.74 -7.97
C HIS A 129 -50.94 20.85 -8.67
N GLN A 130 -51.37 22.09 -8.45
CA GLN A 130 -50.58 23.28 -8.68
C GLN A 130 -49.73 23.55 -7.43
N TYR A 131 -48.47 23.94 -7.62
CA TYR A 131 -47.75 24.73 -6.62
C TYR A 131 -47.45 26.10 -7.22
N GLN A 132 -47.96 27.13 -6.58
CA GLN A 132 -47.68 28.53 -6.88
C GLN A 132 -46.42 28.95 -6.13
N CYS A 133 -45.45 29.53 -6.85
CA CYS A 133 -44.40 30.36 -6.24
C CYS A 133 -44.65 31.81 -6.66
N PRO A 134 -44.91 32.74 -5.72
CA PRO A 134 -45.08 34.15 -6.05
C PRO A 134 -43.76 34.93 -6.02
N GLY A 135 -43.60 35.80 -7.02
CA GLY A 135 -43.28 37.21 -6.77
C GLY A 135 -41.86 37.62 -6.38
N SER A 136 -41.12 38.15 -7.36
CA SER A 136 -39.95 38.99 -7.13
C SER A 136 -40.33 40.31 -6.44
N GLY A 137 -39.45 40.82 -5.58
CA GLY A 137 -39.47 42.20 -5.06
C GLY A 137 -38.04 42.73 -4.94
N ALA A 138 -37.80 43.98 -5.35
CA ALA A 138 -36.46 44.53 -5.56
C ALA A 138 -36.16 45.76 -4.69
N SER A 139 -34.87 46.08 -4.59
CA SER A 139 -34.28 47.40 -4.26
C SER A 139 -34.32 47.87 -2.79
N GLY A 140 -33.18 48.41 -2.34
CA GLY A 140 -33.08 49.15 -1.07
C GLY A 140 -31.67 49.16 -0.48
N ALA A 141 -30.83 50.13 -0.87
CA ALA A 141 -29.56 50.40 -0.20
C ALA A 141 -29.74 51.41 0.94
N SER A 142 -28.99 51.28 2.04
CA SER A 142 -28.49 52.43 2.82
C SER A 142 -27.43 52.03 3.85
N CYS A 143 -26.56 52.98 4.16
CA CYS A 143 -25.49 52.92 5.16
C CYS A 143 -26.01 53.13 6.59
N GLY A 144 -25.26 52.73 7.61
CA GLY A 144 -25.53 53.16 8.99
C GLY A 144 -24.64 52.53 10.06
N SER A 145 -23.59 53.23 10.48
CA SER A 145 -22.87 52.92 11.73
C SER A 145 -23.75 53.22 12.95
N GLY A 146 -23.76 52.34 13.95
CA GLY A 146 -24.45 52.54 15.22
C GLY A 146 -23.87 51.66 16.32
N VAL A 147 -23.51 52.25 17.45
CA VAL A 147 -22.79 51.64 18.58
C VAL A 147 -23.72 51.47 19.79
N CYS A 148 -23.35 50.59 20.74
CA CYS A 148 -23.96 50.42 22.09
C CYS A 148 -25.31 49.65 22.17
N VAL A 149 -25.65 48.89 23.24
CA VAL A 149 -24.87 48.31 24.37
C VAL A 149 -25.75 47.27 25.15
N LEU A 150 -25.12 46.39 25.94
CA LEU A 150 -25.66 45.59 27.07
C LEU A 150 -26.67 44.41 26.87
N GLN A 151 -26.38 43.36 27.65
CA GLN A 151 -27.27 42.59 28.55
C GLN A 151 -27.72 41.12 28.25
N THR A 152 -27.14 40.25 29.09
CA THR A 152 -27.75 39.09 29.81
C THR A 152 -28.05 37.73 29.14
N THR A 153 -27.35 36.74 29.70
CA THR A 153 -27.70 35.33 30.00
C THR A 153 -29.12 35.14 30.58
N PRO A 154 -29.77 33.94 30.54
CA PRO A 154 -29.16 32.66 30.96
C PRO A 154 -29.58 31.34 30.27
N SER A 155 -28.83 30.28 30.60
CA SER A 155 -29.20 28.87 30.42
C SER A 155 -30.29 28.43 31.41
N PRO A 156 -30.85 27.22 31.23
CA PRO A 156 -30.64 26.22 32.28
C PRO A 156 -30.27 24.82 31.78
N LEU A 157 -29.44 24.13 32.56
CA LEU A 157 -29.40 22.65 32.60
C LEU A 157 -30.58 22.16 33.44
N ASP A 158 -31.16 21.01 33.08
CA ASP A 158 -31.43 19.91 34.02
C ASP A 158 -31.99 18.69 33.27
N CYS A 159 -31.27 17.57 33.32
CA CYS A 159 -31.79 16.25 32.94
C CYS A 159 -31.40 15.24 34.01
N GLN A 160 -32.37 14.88 34.85
CA GLN A 160 -32.18 13.95 35.96
C GLN A 160 -31.98 12.51 35.47
N ALA A 161 -31.08 11.79 36.13
CA ALA A 161 -31.06 10.33 36.08
C ALA A 161 -32.20 9.76 36.93
N GLN A 162 -32.92 8.77 36.41
CA GLN A 162 -33.79 7.92 37.21
C GLN A 162 -33.55 6.44 36.90
N SER A 163 -33.22 5.70 37.94
CA SER A 163 -32.95 4.27 37.91
C SER A 163 -34.25 3.48 38.02
N GLN A 164 -34.43 2.47 37.18
CA GLN A 164 -35.30 1.33 37.50
C GLN A 164 -34.54 0.04 37.28
N ALA A 165 -34.53 -0.82 38.31
CA ALA A 165 -34.01 -2.16 38.22
C ALA A 165 -35.05 -3.08 37.55
N GLN A 166 -34.61 -3.89 36.60
CA GLN A 166 -35.44 -4.97 36.06
C GLN A 166 -34.62 -6.26 35.96
N VAL A 167 -35.31 -7.37 36.21
CA VAL A 167 -34.73 -8.68 36.51
C VAL A 167 -34.33 -9.44 35.23
N HIS A 168 -33.33 -10.32 35.39
CA HIS A 168 -32.82 -11.35 34.46
C HIS A 168 -33.86 -11.92 33.46
N PRO A 169 -33.40 -12.27 32.24
CA PRO A 169 -32.98 -13.66 32.05
C PRO A 169 -31.61 -13.83 31.35
N GLN A 170 -31.00 -15.01 31.54
CA GLN A 170 -29.72 -15.39 30.94
C GLN A 170 -29.81 -15.61 29.41
N PRO A 171 -28.74 -15.28 28.65
CA PRO A 171 -28.43 -15.94 27.40
C PRO A 171 -27.42 -17.10 27.57
N ALA A 172 -27.49 -18.05 26.64
CA ALA A 172 -26.78 -19.33 26.62
C ALA A 172 -25.24 -19.26 26.66
N HIS A 173 -24.64 -20.39 27.04
CA HIS A 173 -23.20 -20.64 27.01
C HIS A 173 -22.56 -20.35 25.64
N SER A 174 -21.60 -19.44 25.60
CA SER A 174 -20.61 -19.36 24.53
C SER A 174 -19.54 -20.45 24.72
N PRO A 175 -19.04 -21.08 23.64
CA PRO A 175 -18.03 -22.14 23.75
C PRO A 175 -16.67 -21.59 24.16
N GLU A 176 -15.95 -22.33 25.00
CA GLU A 176 -14.54 -22.06 25.31
C GLU A 176 -13.68 -22.16 24.05
N TYR A 177 -13.11 -21.03 23.63
CA TYR A 177 -12.10 -21.01 22.58
C TYR A 177 -10.76 -21.48 23.18
N ASN A 178 -10.49 -22.78 23.08
CA ASN A 178 -9.23 -23.38 23.55
C ASN A 178 -8.08 -22.99 22.60
N PRO A 179 -7.07 -22.22 23.04
CA PRO A 179 -6.01 -21.70 22.17
C PRO A 179 -4.90 -22.74 21.95
N GLN A 180 -5.22 -23.82 21.24
CA GLN A 180 -4.25 -24.81 20.75
C GLN A 180 -4.03 -24.71 19.22
N ASN A 181 -3.93 -23.48 18.71
CA ASN A 181 -3.46 -23.23 17.36
C ASN A 181 -1.91 -23.26 17.31
N GLY A 182 -1.33 -24.44 17.47
CA GLY A 182 0.01 -24.67 16.92
C GLY A 182 -0.08 -24.59 15.40
N THR A 183 0.71 -23.73 14.76
CA THR A 183 0.56 -23.55 13.31
C THR A 183 1.06 -24.79 12.58
N VAL A 184 0.52 -25.06 11.39
CA VAL A 184 0.97 -26.18 10.53
C VAL A 184 2.46 -26.10 10.16
N PHE A 185 3.09 -24.93 10.35
CA PHE A 185 4.51 -24.70 10.09
C PHE A 185 5.43 -25.15 11.25
N ASP A 186 4.90 -25.35 12.47
CA ASP A 186 5.69 -25.67 13.67
C ASP A 186 5.74 -27.18 13.97
N GLN A 187 4.98 -28.01 13.26
CA GLN A 187 5.00 -29.46 13.45
C GLN A 187 6.14 -30.12 12.64
N PRO A 188 6.98 -30.95 13.27
CA PRO A 188 7.96 -31.75 12.51
C PRO A 188 7.23 -32.72 11.57
N PRO A 189 7.83 -33.07 10.41
CA PRO A 189 7.19 -33.96 9.44
C PRO A 189 6.76 -35.29 10.08
N PRO A 190 5.57 -35.83 9.73
CA PRO A 190 5.14 -37.14 10.21
C PRO A 190 6.20 -38.21 9.91
N LYS A 191 6.70 -38.88 10.95
CA LYS A 191 7.61 -40.01 10.79
C LYS A 191 6.81 -41.19 10.26
N PHE A 192 6.96 -41.48 8.97
CA PHE A 192 6.46 -42.72 8.39
C PHE A 192 7.37 -43.88 8.80
N GLU A 193 6.93 -44.66 9.79
CA GLU A 193 7.55 -45.94 10.10
C GLU A 193 7.19 -46.94 8.99
N ILE A 194 8.09 -47.09 8.02
CA ILE A 194 7.97 -48.09 6.95
C ILE A 194 8.38 -49.45 7.55
N PRO A 195 7.51 -50.48 7.59
CA PRO A 195 7.86 -51.78 8.13
C PRO A 195 8.98 -52.45 7.30
N PRO A 196 10.08 -52.91 7.92
CA PRO A 196 11.16 -53.55 7.19
C PRO A 196 10.79 -55.01 6.86
N GLY A 197 10.27 -55.28 5.66
CA GLY A 197 9.86 -56.65 5.32
C GLY A 197 9.28 -56.91 3.94
N ALA A 198 9.99 -56.58 2.84
CA ALA A 198 9.66 -57.10 1.50
C ALA A 198 10.84 -57.03 0.49
N TYR A 199 11.98 -57.64 0.80
CA TYR A 199 13.02 -57.93 -0.21
C TYR A 199 12.98 -59.42 -0.57
N ALA A 200 12.09 -59.78 -1.48
CA ALA A 200 12.04 -61.11 -2.08
C ALA A 200 12.70 -61.09 -3.47
N SER A 201 13.75 -61.89 -3.59
CA SER A 201 14.59 -62.11 -4.76
C SER A 201 13.86 -62.27 -6.09
N PHE A 202 14.40 -61.66 -7.15
CA PHE A 202 14.19 -62.13 -8.53
C PHE A 202 15.55 -62.36 -9.20
N ALA A 203 15.72 -63.56 -9.75
CA ALA A 203 16.94 -64.00 -10.41
C ALA A 203 16.90 -63.72 -11.93
N GLN A 204 18.09 -63.66 -12.55
CA GLN A 204 18.26 -63.54 -13.99
C GLN A 204 17.74 -64.77 -14.75
N ILE A 205 16.95 -64.56 -15.81
CA ILE A 205 16.98 -65.37 -17.04
C ILE A 205 16.76 -64.42 -18.23
N SER A 206 17.43 -64.66 -19.38
CA SER A 206 17.33 -63.86 -20.62
C SER A 206 16.84 -64.75 -21.81
N PRO A 207 16.70 -64.25 -23.05
CA PRO A 207 15.46 -64.35 -23.84
C PRO A 207 15.49 -65.50 -24.89
N PRO A 208 14.44 -65.74 -25.72
CA PRO A 208 14.20 -64.94 -26.95
C PRO A 208 12.72 -64.83 -27.44
N GLY A 209 12.44 -63.99 -28.45
CA GLY A 209 11.20 -64.13 -29.26
C GLY A 209 10.72 -62.88 -30.02
N LEU A 210 10.77 -62.93 -31.36
CA LEU A 210 9.95 -62.11 -32.29
C LEU A 210 8.49 -62.67 -32.27
N VAL A 211 7.41 -62.05 -32.73
CA VAL A 211 7.09 -61.16 -33.90
C VAL A 211 5.76 -60.39 -33.60
N PRO A 212 5.25 -59.47 -34.45
CA PRO A 212 4.17 -58.52 -34.08
C PRO A 212 2.74 -59.03 -34.35
N ASN A 213 1.73 -58.40 -33.72
CA ASN A 213 0.41 -58.26 -34.35
C ASN A 213 -0.39 -57.01 -33.93
N THR A 214 -1.32 -56.65 -34.81
CA THR A 214 -2.29 -55.55 -34.85
C THR A 214 -3.50 -55.73 -33.92
N GLY A 215 -4.21 -54.64 -33.62
CA GLY A 215 -5.57 -54.71 -33.02
C GLY A 215 -6.05 -53.42 -32.34
N ARG A 216 -7.08 -52.77 -32.88
CA ARG A 216 -7.81 -51.64 -32.27
C ARG A 216 -8.82 -52.13 -31.21
N THR A 217 -9.05 -51.30 -30.17
CA THR A 217 -10.36 -50.76 -29.67
C THR A 217 -10.07 -50.02 -28.36
N SER A 218 -10.09 -48.68 -28.28
CA SER A 218 -11.26 -47.80 -28.07
C SER A 218 -11.93 -47.91 -26.69
N ASP A 219 -11.52 -47.03 -25.76
CA ASP A 219 -12.26 -46.42 -24.65
C ASP A 219 -11.35 -45.26 -24.15
N VAL A 220 -11.67 -43.95 -24.27
CA VAL A 220 -12.81 -43.11 -23.85
C VAL A 220 -12.71 -42.72 -22.35
N PHE A 221 -12.64 -41.40 -22.10
CA PHE A 221 -12.40 -40.67 -20.83
C PHE A 221 -10.98 -40.57 -20.24
N SER A 222 -10.23 -39.56 -20.71
CA SER A 222 -9.12 -38.92 -19.97
C SER A 222 -9.15 -37.39 -20.21
N PRO A 223 -9.36 -36.54 -19.19
CA PRO A 223 -9.44 -35.09 -19.34
C PRO A 223 -8.12 -34.38 -18.98
N PHE A 224 -7.02 -34.73 -19.66
CA PHE A 224 -5.81 -33.92 -19.70
C PHE A 224 -5.27 -33.92 -21.14
N SER A 225 -5.60 -32.87 -21.89
CA SER A 225 -5.15 -32.70 -23.28
C SER A 225 -3.65 -32.38 -23.30
N SER A 226 -2.83 -33.42 -23.46
CA SER A 226 -1.40 -33.27 -23.75
C SER A 226 -1.23 -32.55 -25.10
N THR A 227 -0.88 -31.27 -25.08
CA THR A 227 -0.42 -30.52 -26.26
C THR A 227 0.94 -31.04 -26.70
N SER A 228 0.94 -32.07 -27.55
CA SER A 228 2.15 -32.58 -28.21
C SER A 228 2.65 -31.58 -29.25
N VAL A 229 3.40 -30.57 -28.81
CA VAL A 229 4.12 -29.66 -29.71
C VAL A 229 5.34 -30.39 -30.26
N SER A 230 5.17 -31.03 -31.42
CA SER A 230 6.27 -31.56 -32.22
C SER A 230 6.94 -30.41 -32.98
N ASN A 231 7.95 -29.78 -32.38
CA ASN A 231 8.87 -28.88 -33.09
C ASN A 231 10.31 -29.31 -32.83
N GLY A 232 10.97 -29.82 -33.87
CA GLY A 232 12.42 -29.98 -33.89
C GLY A 232 13.08 -28.62 -34.15
N VAL A 233 13.55 -27.98 -33.09
CA VAL A 233 14.45 -26.82 -33.11
C VAL A 233 15.47 -27.02 -32.01
N ASP A 234 16.75 -26.80 -32.29
CA ASP A 234 17.84 -26.88 -31.31
C ASP A 234 17.67 -25.81 -30.22
N HIS A 235 16.91 -26.15 -29.18
CA HIS A 235 16.77 -25.34 -27.98
C HIS A 235 17.83 -25.73 -26.95
N THR A 236 19.03 -25.19 -27.14
CA THR A 236 19.95 -24.88 -26.03
C THR A 236 19.37 -23.74 -25.18
N SER A 237 18.15 -23.93 -24.67
CA SER A 237 17.57 -23.07 -23.65
C SER A 237 18.50 -23.14 -22.43
N PRO A 238 19.13 -22.02 -22.01
CA PRO A 238 19.88 -22.03 -20.78
C PRO A 238 18.86 -22.21 -19.65
N THR A 239 18.80 -23.41 -19.10
CA THR A 239 18.20 -23.64 -17.79
C THR A 239 19.06 -22.85 -16.82
N THR A 240 18.70 -21.58 -16.60
CA THR A 240 19.38 -20.71 -15.65
C THR A 240 19.08 -21.24 -14.26
N VAL A 241 19.88 -22.21 -13.84
CA VAL A 241 20.02 -22.62 -12.45
C VAL A 241 20.32 -21.33 -11.70
N TYR A 242 19.34 -20.84 -10.93
CA TYR A 242 19.56 -19.71 -10.05
C TYR A 242 20.66 -20.12 -9.09
N ASP A 243 21.80 -19.42 -9.16
CA ASP A 243 22.91 -19.66 -8.25
C ASP A 243 22.41 -19.40 -6.82
N ALA A 244 22.61 -20.36 -5.93
CA ALA A 244 22.25 -20.23 -4.52
C ALA A 244 22.92 -18.99 -3.90
N ALA A 245 24.09 -18.59 -4.39
CA ALA A 245 24.77 -17.36 -3.96
C ALA A 245 23.97 -16.09 -4.34
N ASP A 246 23.30 -16.05 -5.51
CA ASP A 246 22.47 -14.91 -5.92
C ASP A 246 21.17 -14.84 -5.09
N CYS A 247 20.60 -15.99 -4.73
CA CYS A 247 19.42 -16.04 -3.87
C CYS A 247 19.67 -15.39 -2.49
N HIS A 248 20.73 -15.81 -1.79
CA HIS A 248 21.11 -15.24 -0.50
C HIS A 248 21.40 -13.73 -0.59
N LYS A 249 22.09 -13.30 -1.65
CA LYS A 249 22.38 -11.88 -1.88
C LYS A 249 21.09 -11.06 -2.01
N ARG A 250 20.10 -11.55 -2.76
CA ARG A 250 18.80 -10.87 -2.91
C ARG A 250 17.94 -10.92 -1.65
N MET A 251 18.01 -12.00 -0.87
CA MET A 251 17.35 -12.07 0.45
C MET A 251 17.93 -11.02 1.42
N ALA A 252 19.25 -10.80 1.40
CA ALA A 252 19.90 -9.73 2.14
C ALA A 252 19.53 -8.32 1.63
N ASP A 253 19.46 -8.12 0.31
CA ASP A 253 19.01 -6.85 -0.28
C ASP A 253 17.56 -6.52 0.12
N PHE A 254 16.64 -7.49 -0.02
CA PHE A 254 15.27 -7.38 0.49
C PHE A 254 15.25 -7.02 1.97
N SER A 255 16.05 -7.69 2.81
CA SER A 255 16.12 -7.44 4.25
C SER A 255 16.47 -5.99 4.57
N ASN A 256 17.48 -5.43 3.88
CA ASN A 256 17.93 -4.05 4.05
C ASN A 256 16.88 -3.03 3.58
N ARG A 257 16.25 -3.28 2.43
CA ARG A 257 15.20 -2.41 1.87
C ARG A 257 13.92 -2.45 2.68
N PHE A 258 13.48 -3.63 3.11
CA PHE A 258 12.34 -3.80 4.01
C PHE A 258 12.58 -3.09 5.35
N GLN A 259 13.77 -3.22 5.95
CA GLN A 259 14.14 -2.46 7.14
C GLN A 259 14.10 -0.94 6.91
N THR A 260 14.57 -0.48 5.74
CA THR A 260 14.53 0.94 5.37
C THR A 260 13.09 1.44 5.24
N LEU A 261 12.22 0.70 4.56
CA LEU A 261 10.79 0.98 4.40
C LEU A 261 10.06 1.06 5.75
N MET A 262 10.27 0.08 6.63
CA MET A 262 9.71 0.09 7.98
C MET A 262 10.21 1.30 8.78
N ARG A 263 11.48 1.68 8.64
CA ARG A 263 12.06 2.88 9.27
C ARG A 263 11.46 4.19 8.73
N MET A 264 11.19 4.28 7.42
CA MET A 264 10.54 5.46 6.83
C MET A 264 9.15 5.68 7.43
N SER A 265 8.35 4.62 7.62
CA SER A 265 7.03 4.73 8.27
C SER A 265 7.11 5.16 9.75
N GLU A 266 8.13 4.72 10.49
CA GLU A 266 8.38 5.11 11.88
C GLU A 266 8.76 6.60 11.96
N ILE A 267 9.68 7.04 11.09
CA ILE A 267 10.06 8.45 10.96
C ILE A 267 8.85 9.32 10.59
N PHE A 268 8.04 8.92 9.60
CA PHE A 268 6.82 9.61 9.20
C PHE A 268 5.87 9.81 10.39
N GLY A 269 5.60 8.74 11.14
CA GLY A 269 4.71 8.78 12.30
C GLY A 269 5.18 9.76 13.36
N HIS A 270 6.49 9.82 13.63
CA HIS A 270 7.07 10.78 14.57
C HIS A 270 7.10 12.21 14.04
N ALA A 271 7.48 12.42 12.78
CA ALA A 271 7.61 13.74 12.18
C ALA A 271 6.24 14.44 12.00
N HIS A 272 5.24 13.72 11.48
CA HIS A 272 3.98 14.31 11.02
C HIS A 272 2.79 14.07 11.95
N ALA A 273 2.85 13.06 12.82
CA ALA A 273 1.70 12.63 13.61
C ALA A 273 2.02 12.30 15.08
N SER A 274 3.10 12.84 15.67
CA SER A 274 3.42 12.61 17.09
C SER A 274 2.56 13.41 18.08
N LEU A 275 2.07 14.59 17.69
CA LEU A 275 1.28 15.47 18.56
C LEU A 275 -0.21 15.03 18.61
N PRO A 276 -0.77 14.67 19.78
CA PRO A 276 -2.19 14.34 19.92
C PRO A 276 -3.10 15.54 19.70
N ASN A 277 -4.24 15.32 19.05
CA ASN A 277 -5.26 16.35 18.86
C ASN A 277 -6.64 15.73 19.07
N VAL A 278 -7.05 15.61 20.33
CA VAL A 278 -8.32 14.97 20.73
C VAL A 278 -9.54 15.57 20.02
N PHE A 279 -9.50 16.86 19.69
CA PHE A 279 -10.57 17.50 18.92
C PHE A 279 -10.63 16.95 17.49
N MET A 280 -9.51 16.93 16.75
CA MET A 280 -9.51 16.35 15.40
C MET A 280 -9.75 14.84 15.42
N ASP A 281 -9.13 14.11 16.35
CA ASP A 281 -9.28 12.66 16.51
C ASP A 281 -10.74 12.23 16.75
N SER A 282 -11.51 13.03 17.50
CA SER A 282 -12.94 12.77 17.73
C SER A 282 -13.83 13.11 16.53
N HIS A 283 -13.42 14.07 15.70
CA HIS A 283 -14.15 14.51 14.49
C HIS A 283 -13.70 13.81 13.19
N MET A 284 -12.79 12.83 13.25
CA MET A 284 -12.43 12.02 12.08
C MET A 284 -13.66 11.30 11.49
N ASP A 285 -13.68 11.11 10.17
CA ASP A 285 -14.72 10.33 9.50
C ASP A 285 -14.75 8.88 10.00
N ASP A 286 -15.95 8.29 10.02
CA ASP A 286 -16.17 6.93 10.54
C ASP A 286 -15.33 5.88 9.81
N HIS A 287 -15.13 6.01 8.49
CA HIS A 287 -14.29 5.08 7.72
C HIS A 287 -12.81 5.08 8.15
N VAL A 288 -12.31 6.21 8.69
CA VAL A 288 -10.95 6.30 9.25
C VAL A 288 -10.92 5.69 10.65
N LYS A 289 -11.95 5.95 11.47
CA LYS A 289 -12.09 5.34 12.80
C LYS A 289 -12.19 3.82 12.70
N ASP A 290 -13.00 3.28 11.78
CA ASP A 290 -13.15 1.85 11.53
C ASP A 290 -11.83 1.21 11.11
N TYR A 291 -11.08 1.86 10.21
CA TYR A 291 -9.75 1.42 9.81
C TYR A 291 -8.78 1.36 11.02
N LEU A 292 -8.72 2.44 11.81
CA LEU A 292 -7.85 2.52 12.98
C LEU A 292 -8.24 1.52 14.08
N MET A 293 -9.54 1.25 14.27
CA MET A 293 -10.03 0.23 15.19
C MET A 293 -9.72 -1.20 14.71
N ALA A 294 -9.84 -1.46 13.39
CA ALA A 294 -9.52 -2.76 12.81
C ALA A 294 -8.04 -3.13 13.00
N ILE A 295 -7.12 -2.18 12.80
CA ILE A 295 -5.68 -2.42 13.00
C ILE A 295 -5.30 -2.50 14.48
N SER A 296 -6.04 -1.86 15.40
CA SER A 296 -5.67 -1.81 16.82
C SER A 296 -5.92 -3.12 17.58
N ARG A 297 -6.71 -4.04 17.00
CA ARG A 297 -7.00 -5.42 17.47
C ARG A 297 -7.21 -5.51 18.99
N GLY A 298 -8.16 -4.72 19.50
CA GLY A 298 -8.54 -4.73 20.93
C GLY A 298 -7.72 -3.79 21.82
N THR A 299 -6.71 -3.10 21.29
CA THR A 299 -6.21 -1.87 21.94
C THR A 299 -7.18 -0.73 21.63
N LYS A 300 -7.55 0.07 22.63
CA LYS A 300 -8.34 1.28 22.40
C LYS A 300 -7.50 2.24 21.54
N ALA A 301 -7.93 2.48 20.30
CA ALA A 301 -7.23 3.38 19.39
C ALA A 301 -7.12 4.80 19.99
N SER A 302 -8.15 5.24 20.73
CA SER A 302 -8.15 6.48 21.52
C SER A 302 -6.96 6.61 22.46
N ASP A 303 -6.58 5.55 23.15
CA ASP A 303 -5.53 5.57 24.18
C ASP A 303 -4.14 5.67 23.53
N LEU A 304 -3.99 5.12 22.31
CA LEU A 304 -2.77 5.22 21.51
C LEU A 304 -2.65 6.58 20.81
N LEU A 305 -3.75 7.12 20.29
CA LEU A 305 -3.82 8.41 19.60
C LEU A 305 -3.67 9.60 20.56
N GLY A 306 -4.26 9.50 21.75
CA GLY A 306 -4.25 10.54 22.78
C GLY A 306 -2.93 10.72 23.52
N ASN A 307 -1.94 9.84 23.30
CA ASN A 307 -0.65 9.88 23.98
C ASN A 307 0.50 10.11 22.98
N ALA A 308 1.22 11.22 23.14
CA ALA A 308 2.30 11.64 22.24
C ALA A 308 3.42 10.60 22.10
N ALA A 309 3.70 9.82 23.14
CA ALA A 309 4.73 8.78 23.12
C ALA A 309 4.32 7.54 22.30
N THR A 310 3.03 7.37 21.99
CA THR A 310 2.51 6.19 21.27
C THR A 310 1.85 6.52 19.93
N ARG A 311 1.39 7.76 19.74
CA ARG A 311 0.66 8.20 18.55
C ARG A 311 1.46 7.97 17.26
N GLY A 312 2.72 8.41 17.23
CA GLY A 312 3.58 8.23 16.06
C GLY A 312 3.76 6.75 15.67
N PHE A 313 3.98 5.87 16.65
CA PHE A 313 4.06 4.42 16.41
C PHE A 313 2.73 3.81 15.94
N PHE A 314 1.59 4.34 16.39
CA PHE A 314 0.28 3.87 15.92
C PHE A 314 -0.01 4.32 14.48
N VAL A 315 0.40 5.52 14.09
CA VAL A 315 0.36 5.97 12.68
C VAL A 315 1.33 5.16 11.81
N ALA A 316 2.54 4.87 12.30
CA ALA A 316 3.47 3.97 11.62
C ALA A 316 2.87 2.57 11.41
N LYS A 317 2.23 1.99 12.44
CA LYS A 317 1.47 0.72 12.31
C LYS A 317 0.39 0.81 11.25
N ALA A 318 -0.38 1.90 11.22
CA ALA A 318 -1.44 2.11 10.25
C ALA A 318 -0.90 2.11 8.81
N ILE A 319 0.24 2.76 8.57
CA ILE A 319 0.94 2.71 7.29
C ILE A 319 1.40 1.28 7.00
N ASN A 320 2.17 0.66 7.89
CA ASN A 320 2.73 -0.69 7.68
C ASN A 320 1.66 -1.76 7.43
N TRP A 321 0.53 -1.66 8.11
CA TRP A 321 -0.62 -2.54 7.90
C TRP A 321 -1.15 -2.42 6.46
N TYR A 322 -1.34 -1.20 5.96
CA TYR A 322 -1.75 -0.96 4.58
C TYR A 322 -0.70 -1.47 3.58
N LEU A 323 0.59 -1.20 3.82
CA LEU A 323 1.67 -1.67 2.93
C LEU A 323 1.64 -3.19 2.79
N VAL A 324 1.59 -3.93 3.91
CA VAL A 324 1.54 -5.40 3.91
C VAL A 324 0.28 -5.93 3.23
N GLU A 325 -0.90 -5.42 3.60
CA GLU A 325 -2.18 -5.92 3.08
C GLU A 325 -2.43 -5.56 1.61
N LYS A 326 -2.00 -4.38 1.15
CA LYS A 326 -2.41 -3.81 -0.14
C LYS A 326 -1.31 -3.66 -1.18
N ILE A 327 -0.03 -3.59 -0.79
CA ILE A 327 1.09 -3.33 -1.72
C ILE A 327 2.06 -4.52 -1.79
N LEU A 328 2.54 -5.01 -0.65
CA LEU A 328 3.52 -6.10 -0.52
C LEU A 328 2.88 -7.48 -0.72
N ASN A 329 2.02 -7.61 -1.73
CA ASN A 329 1.32 -8.82 -2.11
C ASN A 329 1.46 -9.10 -3.62
N ALA A 330 1.13 -10.31 -4.05
CA ALA A 330 1.34 -10.75 -5.43
C ALA A 330 0.45 -10.04 -6.47
N SER A 331 -0.52 -9.21 -6.04
CA SER A 331 -1.33 -8.39 -6.96
C SER A 331 -0.61 -7.13 -7.46
N VAL A 332 0.69 -6.97 -7.16
CA VAL A 332 1.52 -5.81 -7.57
C VAL A 332 1.41 -5.47 -9.06
N THR A 333 1.30 -6.45 -9.96
CA THR A 333 1.07 -6.25 -11.41
C THR A 333 -0.40 -6.29 -11.85
N SER A 334 -1.34 -6.59 -10.95
CA SER A 334 -2.74 -6.88 -11.32
C SER A 334 -3.50 -5.67 -11.84
N GLY A 335 -4.13 -5.84 -13.00
CA GLY A 335 -4.83 -4.83 -13.79
C GLY A 335 -4.02 -4.32 -15.00
N PHE A 336 -2.76 -4.74 -15.18
CA PHE A 336 -1.94 -4.36 -16.33
C PHE A 336 -2.12 -5.28 -17.54
N ASP A 337 -2.26 -6.58 -17.31
CA ASP A 337 -2.48 -7.58 -18.37
C ASP A 337 -3.44 -8.67 -17.87
N ALA A 338 -4.70 -8.60 -18.31
CA ALA A 338 -5.76 -9.48 -17.83
C ALA A 338 -5.52 -10.97 -18.15
N ALA A 339 -4.71 -11.30 -19.16
CA ALA A 339 -4.36 -12.68 -19.47
C ALA A 339 -3.32 -13.20 -18.47
N ALA A 340 -2.27 -12.41 -18.20
CA ALA A 340 -1.26 -12.77 -17.20
C ALA A 340 -1.84 -12.80 -15.78
N ASP A 341 -2.78 -11.92 -15.45
CA ASP A 341 -3.50 -11.96 -14.17
C ASP A 341 -4.28 -13.27 -13.99
N LEU A 342 -4.97 -13.74 -15.04
CA LEU A 342 -5.68 -15.01 -15.01
C LEU A 342 -4.72 -16.20 -14.80
N GLU A 343 -3.60 -16.21 -15.52
CA GLU A 343 -2.54 -17.22 -15.38
C GLU A 343 -1.94 -17.23 -13.96
N ILE A 344 -1.58 -16.05 -13.43
CA ILE A 344 -1.02 -15.90 -12.08
C ILE A 344 -2.01 -16.37 -11.01
N ASN A 345 -3.29 -15.99 -11.12
CA ASN A 345 -4.33 -16.41 -10.18
C ASN A 345 -4.54 -17.94 -10.21
N GLN A 346 -4.58 -18.56 -11.40
CA GLN A 346 -4.68 -20.02 -11.53
C GLN A 346 -3.48 -20.74 -10.89
N ILE A 347 -2.26 -20.22 -11.05
CA ILE A 347 -1.07 -20.79 -10.40
C ILE A 347 -1.17 -20.65 -8.88
N GLN A 348 -1.64 -19.50 -8.36
CA GLN A 348 -1.81 -19.26 -6.92
C GLN A 348 -2.90 -20.14 -6.29
N GLU A 349 -4.02 -20.40 -6.96
CA GLU A 349 -5.05 -21.34 -6.49
C GLU A 349 -4.48 -22.76 -6.33
N GLN A 350 -3.59 -23.17 -7.24
CA GLN A 350 -2.91 -24.47 -7.19
C GLN A 350 -1.75 -24.52 -6.16
N MET A 351 -1.25 -23.38 -5.66
CA MET A 351 -0.24 -23.33 -4.58
C MET A 351 -0.78 -23.81 -3.21
N THR A 352 -2.00 -24.34 -3.13
CA THR A 352 -2.48 -25.09 -1.95
C THR A 352 -1.77 -26.44 -1.76
N SER A 353 -0.97 -26.89 -2.74
CA SER A 353 -0.16 -28.11 -2.61
C SER A 353 0.85 -28.06 -1.46
N LYS A 354 0.96 -29.17 -0.72
CA LYS A 354 1.88 -29.34 0.42
C LYS A 354 3.31 -29.77 0.00
N THR A 355 3.55 -30.10 -1.27
CA THR A 355 4.87 -30.56 -1.73
C THR A 355 5.79 -29.38 -2.07
N PRO A 356 6.95 -29.21 -1.38
CA PRO A 356 7.83 -28.03 -1.57
C PRO A 356 8.29 -27.84 -3.02
N LEU A 357 8.66 -28.93 -3.72
CA LEU A 357 9.09 -28.88 -5.12
C LEU A 357 8.00 -28.31 -6.06
N VAL A 358 6.75 -28.72 -5.88
CA VAL A 358 5.62 -28.20 -6.69
C VAL A 358 5.37 -26.73 -6.37
N ARG A 359 5.45 -26.35 -5.08
CA ARG A 359 5.36 -24.96 -4.64
C ARG A 359 6.46 -24.08 -5.24
N HIS A 360 7.71 -24.55 -5.28
CA HIS A 360 8.83 -23.83 -5.90
C HIS A 360 8.65 -23.66 -7.42
N LEU A 361 8.18 -24.70 -8.13
CA LEU A 361 7.86 -24.58 -9.56
C LEU A 361 6.76 -23.55 -9.83
N MET A 362 5.72 -23.51 -8.99
CA MET A 362 4.64 -22.51 -9.08
C MET A 362 5.13 -21.09 -8.77
N LEU A 363 5.96 -20.90 -7.74
CA LEU A 363 6.59 -19.61 -7.42
C LEU A 363 7.52 -19.15 -8.56
N THR A 364 8.29 -20.06 -9.16
CA THR A 364 9.13 -19.79 -10.33
C THR A 364 8.32 -19.38 -11.56
N ALA A 365 7.16 -20.00 -11.78
CA ALA A 365 6.24 -19.57 -12.82
C ALA A 365 5.74 -18.13 -12.58
N VAL A 366 5.17 -17.84 -11.40
CA VAL A 366 4.70 -16.49 -11.05
C VAL A 366 5.81 -15.44 -11.20
N ALA A 367 7.02 -15.71 -10.69
CA ALA A 367 8.18 -14.84 -10.84
C ALA A 367 8.54 -14.58 -12.31
N THR A 368 8.43 -15.61 -13.16
CA THR A 368 8.68 -15.49 -14.60
C THR A 368 7.61 -14.64 -15.31
N HIS A 369 6.32 -14.77 -14.94
CA HIS A 369 5.25 -13.91 -15.47
C HIS A 369 5.47 -12.45 -15.05
N ILE A 370 5.75 -12.18 -13.76
CA ILE A 370 5.98 -10.82 -13.25
C ILE A 370 7.23 -10.19 -13.89
N ALA A 371 8.35 -10.90 -13.96
CA ALA A 371 9.58 -10.43 -14.62
C ALA A 371 9.45 -10.24 -16.15
N LYS A 372 8.39 -10.78 -16.77
CA LYS A 372 8.00 -10.52 -18.17
C LYS A 372 7.10 -9.29 -18.28
N LEU A 373 6.13 -9.11 -17.36
CA LEU A 373 5.25 -7.94 -17.32
C LEU A 373 6.02 -6.64 -17.07
N THR A 374 6.99 -6.65 -16.15
CA THR A 374 7.82 -5.47 -15.82
C THR A 374 8.66 -4.94 -16.99
N LYS A 375 8.89 -5.77 -18.02
CA LYS A 375 9.62 -5.43 -19.25
C LYS A 375 8.72 -5.00 -20.41
N LYS A 376 7.40 -5.07 -20.25
CA LYS A 376 6.41 -4.71 -21.29
C LYS A 376 6.25 -3.19 -21.35
N SER A 377 6.14 -2.64 -22.55
CA SER A 377 5.88 -1.21 -22.76
C SER A 377 4.59 -0.76 -22.06
N GLY A 378 4.62 0.40 -21.41
CA GLY A 378 3.48 0.92 -20.64
C GLY A 378 3.45 0.48 -19.17
N PHE A 379 4.32 -0.45 -18.75
CA PHE A 379 4.33 -0.93 -17.35
C PHE A 379 4.76 0.17 -16.38
N THR A 380 5.74 1.00 -16.74
CA THR A 380 6.24 2.10 -15.89
C THR A 380 5.15 3.11 -15.58
N GLU A 381 4.40 3.53 -16.60
CA GLU A 381 3.30 4.49 -16.51
C GLU A 381 2.13 3.90 -15.71
N TYR A 382 1.77 2.63 -15.96
CA TYR A 382 0.81 1.90 -15.15
C TYR A 382 1.24 1.81 -13.68
N ASN A 383 2.52 1.52 -13.41
CA ASN A 383 3.05 1.37 -12.06
C ASN A 383 3.03 2.71 -11.31
N GLN A 384 3.37 3.82 -11.99
CA GLN A 384 3.21 5.17 -11.44
C GLN A 384 1.75 5.47 -11.10
N GLN A 385 0.80 5.18 -12.01
CA GLN A 385 -0.63 5.36 -11.72
C GLN A 385 -1.08 4.52 -10.52
N LYS A 386 -0.55 3.31 -10.36
CA LYS A 386 -0.83 2.43 -9.21
C LYS A 386 -0.27 2.98 -7.90
N ILE A 387 0.94 3.54 -7.91
CA ILE A 387 1.54 4.27 -6.77
C ILE A 387 0.62 5.43 -6.37
N TYR A 388 0.18 6.27 -7.32
CA TYR A 388 -0.76 7.37 -7.02
C TYR A 388 -2.08 6.87 -6.45
N ASN A 389 -2.66 5.80 -6.99
CA ASN A 389 -3.92 5.22 -6.48
C ASN A 389 -3.75 4.72 -5.03
N HIS A 390 -2.66 4.02 -4.72
CA HIS A 390 -2.35 3.56 -3.36
C HIS A 390 -2.09 4.73 -2.41
N LEU A 391 -1.36 5.75 -2.87
CA LEU A 391 -1.07 6.95 -2.10
C LEU A 391 -2.33 7.72 -1.73
N HIS A 392 -3.22 8.02 -2.68
CA HIS A 392 -4.51 8.67 -2.40
C HIS A 392 -5.38 7.85 -1.42
N THR A 393 -5.41 6.53 -1.58
CA THR A 393 -6.17 5.64 -0.70
C THR A 393 -5.61 5.64 0.73
N LEU A 394 -4.28 5.54 0.88
CA LEU A 394 -3.62 5.59 2.18
C LEU A 394 -3.73 6.99 2.82
N TRP A 395 -3.66 8.05 2.01
CA TRP A 395 -3.81 9.43 2.46
C TRP A 395 -5.18 9.70 3.08
N ALA A 396 -6.26 9.11 2.55
CA ALA A 396 -7.60 9.23 3.14
C ALA A 396 -7.63 8.75 4.62
N TYR A 397 -6.85 7.72 4.96
CA TYR A 397 -6.74 7.23 6.34
C TYR A 397 -5.71 7.98 7.20
N ILE A 398 -4.60 8.43 6.61
CA ILE A 398 -3.43 8.92 7.36
C ILE A 398 -3.35 10.46 7.39
N GLY A 399 -3.76 11.15 6.33
CA GLY A 399 -3.77 12.62 6.24
C GLY A 399 -4.48 13.30 7.42
N PRO A 400 -5.69 12.87 7.82
CA PRO A 400 -6.41 13.44 8.96
C PRO A 400 -5.72 13.25 10.33
N LEU A 401 -4.70 12.41 10.45
CA LEU A 401 -3.92 12.22 11.70
C LEU A 401 -2.78 13.22 11.86
N GLY A 402 -2.43 13.95 10.78
CA GLY A 402 -1.36 14.94 10.76
C GLY A 402 -1.70 16.16 11.61
N HIS A 403 -0.72 16.66 12.37
CA HIS A 403 -0.94 17.72 13.35
C HIS A 403 -0.92 19.15 12.76
N ASP A 404 -0.29 19.35 11.60
CA ASP A 404 -0.16 20.65 10.94
C ASP A 404 -0.86 20.64 9.58
N ALA A 405 -1.94 21.42 9.47
CA ALA A 405 -2.72 21.58 8.24
C ALA A 405 -1.94 22.26 7.10
N ALA A 406 -0.91 23.05 7.40
CA ALA A 406 -0.05 23.65 6.37
C ALA A 406 0.87 22.61 5.72
N ASN A 407 1.34 21.62 6.49
CA ASN A 407 2.25 20.57 6.01
C ASN A 407 1.55 19.40 5.31
N GLN A 408 0.23 19.27 5.45
CA GLN A 408 -0.55 18.18 4.83
C GLN A 408 -0.32 18.08 3.31
N ASN A 409 -0.31 19.20 2.59
CA ASN A 409 -0.18 19.20 1.13
C ASN A 409 1.28 19.28 0.62
N GLY A 410 2.27 19.13 1.50
CA GLY A 410 3.69 19.30 1.16
C GLY A 410 4.58 18.18 1.71
N PRO A 411 5.39 18.41 2.77
CA PRO A 411 6.34 17.42 3.27
C PRO A 411 5.71 16.06 3.62
N MET A 412 4.55 16.08 4.29
CA MET A 412 3.85 14.86 4.69
C MET A 412 3.38 14.04 3.47
N TRP A 413 2.82 14.69 2.44
CA TRP A 413 2.45 14.02 1.20
C TRP A 413 3.66 13.38 0.49
N ASN A 414 4.77 14.11 0.41
CA ASN A 414 5.99 13.66 -0.26
C ASN A 414 6.65 12.48 0.46
N ASP A 415 6.72 12.50 1.79
CA ASP A 415 7.26 11.39 2.58
C ASP A 415 6.38 10.14 2.44
N LEU A 416 5.04 10.29 2.41
CA LEU A 416 4.14 9.16 2.16
C LEU A 416 4.26 8.63 0.73
N HIS A 417 4.43 9.50 -0.28
CA HIS A 417 4.71 9.11 -1.66
C HIS A 417 6.01 8.28 -1.74
N ALA A 418 7.07 8.69 -1.04
CA ALA A 418 8.33 7.95 -0.98
C ALA A 418 8.14 6.56 -0.35
N ILE A 419 7.40 6.46 0.76
CA ILE A 419 7.05 5.18 1.40
C ILE A 419 6.28 4.25 0.43
N VAL A 420 5.24 4.76 -0.23
CA VAL A 420 4.41 3.98 -1.16
C VAL A 420 5.19 3.55 -2.40
N SER A 421 6.07 4.42 -2.91
CA SER A 421 6.94 4.13 -4.05
C SER A 421 7.97 3.03 -3.74
N GLU A 422 8.64 3.10 -2.58
CA GLU A 422 9.59 2.07 -2.16
C GLU A 422 8.88 0.75 -1.87
N ALA A 423 7.70 0.77 -1.24
CA ALA A 423 6.88 -0.43 -1.05
C ALA A 423 6.47 -1.09 -2.38
N GLN A 424 6.04 -0.31 -3.37
CA GLN A 424 5.66 -0.82 -4.68
C GLN A 424 6.87 -1.40 -5.43
N SER A 425 8.04 -0.74 -5.38
CA SER A 425 9.28 -1.28 -5.95
C SER A 425 9.67 -2.59 -5.27
N LEU A 426 9.67 -2.61 -3.93
CA LEU A 426 10.04 -3.79 -3.15
C LEU A 426 9.09 -4.97 -3.43
N ALA A 427 7.78 -4.72 -3.60
CA ALA A 427 6.82 -5.73 -4.00
C ALA A 427 7.11 -6.34 -5.38
N ILE A 428 7.50 -5.50 -6.37
CA ILE A 428 7.92 -5.99 -7.69
C ILE A 428 9.13 -6.92 -7.57
N ASP A 429 10.12 -6.54 -6.76
CA ASP A 429 11.33 -7.33 -6.57
C ASP A 429 11.07 -8.64 -5.80
N MET A 430 10.26 -8.59 -4.74
CA MET A 430 9.78 -9.77 -3.99
C MET A 430 9.17 -10.81 -4.92
N TYR A 431 8.16 -10.41 -5.70
CA TYR A 431 7.40 -11.33 -6.54
C TYR A 431 8.05 -11.59 -7.89
N SER A 432 9.23 -11.01 -8.16
CA SER A 432 10.15 -11.43 -9.22
C SER A 432 11.12 -12.54 -8.77
N MET A 433 10.97 -13.07 -7.55
CA MET A 433 11.75 -14.20 -7.02
C MET A 433 10.87 -15.42 -6.73
N PRO A 434 11.40 -16.65 -6.84
CA PRO A 434 10.69 -17.90 -6.53
C PRO A 434 10.62 -18.19 -5.01
N LEU A 435 10.41 -17.15 -4.20
CA LEU A 435 10.44 -17.17 -2.75
C LEU A 435 9.04 -16.95 -2.16
N GLU A 436 8.81 -17.49 -0.97
CA GLU A 436 7.58 -17.29 -0.22
C GLU A 436 7.82 -16.32 0.94
N TYR A 437 6.96 -15.31 1.07
CA TYR A 437 7.07 -14.24 2.06
C TYR A 437 5.92 -14.36 3.06
N LYS A 438 6.23 -14.28 4.36
CA LYS A 438 5.24 -14.31 5.46
C LYS A 438 5.43 -13.07 6.34
N PHE A 439 4.35 -12.31 6.51
CA PHE A 439 4.28 -11.13 7.37
C PHE A 439 3.31 -11.41 8.52
N GLU A 440 3.78 -11.31 9.76
CA GLU A 440 2.97 -11.57 10.96
C GLU A 440 3.10 -10.39 11.93
N PHE A 441 2.04 -9.63 12.15
CA PHE A 441 2.05 -8.59 13.17
C PHE A 441 1.90 -9.20 14.57
N PRO A 442 2.79 -8.91 15.53
CA PRO A 442 2.62 -9.35 16.91
C PRO A 442 1.29 -8.92 17.50
N GLU A 443 0.57 -9.87 18.09
CA GLU A 443 -0.81 -9.70 18.53
C GLU A 443 -0.92 -9.02 19.89
N GLN A 444 -2.08 -8.42 20.17
CA GLN A 444 -2.29 -7.81 21.47
C GLN A 444 -2.31 -8.89 22.57
N ASN A 445 -1.53 -8.67 23.63
CA ASN A 445 -1.33 -9.60 24.75
C ASN A 445 -0.51 -10.86 24.43
N GLU A 446 0.15 -10.92 23.27
CA GLU A 446 1.18 -11.93 22.99
C GLU A 446 2.38 -11.78 23.94
N PRO A 447 3.00 -12.88 24.42
CA PRO A 447 4.26 -12.82 25.16
C PRO A 447 5.36 -12.12 24.34
N PHE A 448 6.14 -11.25 24.99
CA PHE A 448 7.30 -10.66 24.33
C PHE A 448 8.40 -11.72 24.14
N ASP A 449 8.72 -12.04 22.88
CA ASP A 449 9.86 -12.87 22.52
C ASP A 449 11.00 -12.02 21.93
N PRO A 450 12.15 -11.90 22.61
CA PRO A 450 13.29 -11.11 22.14
C PRO A 450 14.00 -11.71 20.92
N HIS A 451 13.68 -12.94 20.50
CA HIS A 451 14.22 -13.53 19.26
C HIS A 451 13.48 -13.05 18.01
N THR A 452 12.19 -12.70 18.13
CA THR A 452 11.35 -12.28 17.00
C THR A 452 10.88 -10.82 17.10
N MET A 453 10.99 -10.18 18.27
CA MET A 453 10.44 -8.84 18.53
C MET A 453 11.47 -7.85 19.09
N ILE A 454 11.31 -6.57 18.75
CA ILE A 454 12.12 -5.44 19.26
C ILE A 454 11.20 -4.49 20.02
N ASN A 455 11.48 -4.27 21.30
CA ASN A 455 10.77 -3.28 22.11
C ASN A 455 11.06 -1.85 21.63
N ARG A 456 10.00 -1.07 21.39
CA ARG A 456 10.02 0.36 21.04
C ARG A 456 9.33 1.25 22.08
N ASP A 457 8.83 0.69 23.19
CA ASP A 457 8.20 1.50 24.24
C ASP A 457 9.28 2.27 25.05
N PRO A 458 9.28 3.61 25.03
CA PRO A 458 10.31 4.42 25.70
C PRO A 458 10.25 4.35 27.23
N TRP A 459 9.19 3.79 27.81
CA TRP A 459 9.00 3.67 29.26
C TRP A 459 9.34 2.28 29.80
N VAL A 460 9.66 1.32 28.92
CA VAL A 460 9.96 -0.08 29.29
C VAL A 460 11.44 -0.35 28.99
N LEU A 461 12.32 0.05 29.92
CA LEU A 461 13.78 0.10 29.72
C LEU A 461 14.55 -1.10 30.30
N ALA A 462 13.93 -2.27 30.44
CA ALA A 462 14.60 -3.48 30.94
C ALA A 462 15.21 -4.31 29.79
N ASP A 463 16.23 -5.11 30.10
CA ASP A 463 16.89 -5.98 29.13
C ASP A 463 15.89 -6.95 28.48
N PRO A 464 16.05 -7.28 27.18
CA PRO A 464 15.09 -8.15 26.47
C PRO A 464 14.85 -9.50 27.15
N SER A 465 15.89 -10.11 27.71
CA SER A 465 15.79 -11.36 28.48
C SER A 465 15.03 -11.19 29.82
N VAL A 466 15.09 -10.02 30.45
CA VAL A 466 14.32 -9.71 31.66
C VAL A 466 12.84 -9.51 31.31
N LEU A 467 12.56 -8.82 30.19
CA LEU A 467 11.20 -8.62 29.70
C LEU A 467 10.48 -9.95 29.37
N GLN A 468 11.19 -10.89 28.75
CA GLN A 468 10.69 -12.24 28.48
C GLN A 468 10.33 -12.99 29.78
N ASN A 469 11.20 -12.92 30.80
CA ASN A 469 11.01 -13.59 32.09
C ASN A 469 9.97 -12.93 33.01
N THR A 470 9.63 -11.64 32.79
CA THR A 470 8.68 -10.88 33.63
C THR A 470 7.23 -10.93 33.12
N ASP A 471 6.91 -11.91 32.28
CA ASP A 471 5.59 -12.07 31.64
C ASP A 471 5.16 -10.84 30.82
N THR A 472 6.13 -10.04 30.33
CA THR A 472 5.83 -8.80 29.60
C THR A 472 5.07 -9.13 28.31
N ARG A 473 4.05 -8.32 28.00
CA ARG A 473 3.12 -8.56 26.89
C ARG A 473 3.13 -7.44 25.86
N VAL A 474 2.89 -7.79 24.60
CA VAL A 474 2.68 -6.85 23.52
C VAL A 474 1.43 -5.98 23.80
N ARG A 475 1.63 -4.66 23.77
CA ARG A 475 0.56 -3.65 23.69
C ARG A 475 0.17 -3.39 22.24
N LEU A 476 1.14 -3.34 21.33
CA LEU A 476 0.93 -3.00 19.93
C LEU A 476 2.07 -3.54 19.06
N GLY A 477 1.81 -4.45 18.12
CA GLY A 477 2.75 -4.76 17.03
C GLY A 477 2.77 -3.63 15.99
N ILE A 478 3.88 -2.91 15.86
CA ILE A 478 4.06 -1.73 14.99
C ILE A 478 4.44 -2.14 13.56
N THR A 479 5.32 -3.13 13.44
CA THR A 479 5.79 -3.72 12.18
C THR A 479 5.62 -5.24 12.24
N PRO A 480 5.53 -5.95 11.11
CA PRO A 480 5.42 -7.40 11.12
C PRO A 480 6.77 -8.05 11.46
N ILE A 481 6.72 -9.26 12.01
CA ILE A 481 7.79 -10.25 11.90
C ILE A 481 7.78 -10.74 10.45
N THR A 482 8.90 -10.66 9.75
CA THR A 482 9.00 -11.08 8.35
C THR A 482 9.89 -12.30 8.21
N ARG A 483 9.35 -13.36 7.60
CA ARG A 483 10.09 -14.57 7.24
C ARG A 483 10.03 -14.80 5.73
N ILE A 484 11.14 -15.25 5.17
CA ILE A 484 11.26 -15.71 3.78
C ILE A 484 11.46 -17.22 3.82
N ARG A 485 10.84 -17.92 2.88
CA ARG A 485 11.08 -19.34 2.64
C ARG A 485 11.57 -19.60 1.22
N ASP A 486 12.71 -20.27 1.12
CA ASP A 486 13.16 -20.90 -0.12
C ASP A 486 12.60 -22.33 -0.20
N ASN A 487 11.76 -22.58 -1.20
CA ASN A 487 11.18 -23.89 -1.45
C ASN A 487 11.99 -24.75 -2.44
N SER A 488 13.16 -24.27 -2.91
CA SER A 488 14.06 -25.04 -3.79
C SER A 488 14.64 -26.29 -3.11
N GLN A 489 14.71 -26.27 -1.78
CA GLN A 489 15.21 -27.35 -0.93
C GLN A 489 14.05 -28.10 -0.22
N SER A 490 14.33 -29.29 0.32
CA SER A 490 13.36 -30.09 1.06
C SER A 490 13.99 -30.65 2.36
N PRO A 491 13.58 -30.17 3.55
CA PRO A 491 12.59 -29.13 3.79
C PRO A 491 13.03 -27.77 3.23
N GLY A 492 12.06 -26.94 2.83
CA GLY A 492 12.35 -25.59 2.36
C GLY A 492 12.89 -24.72 3.51
N ASP A 493 14.01 -24.04 3.27
CA ASP A 493 14.74 -23.23 4.24
C ASP A 493 13.94 -21.97 4.61
N VAL A 494 13.91 -21.62 5.90
CA VAL A 494 13.10 -20.51 6.43
C VAL A 494 13.98 -19.55 7.20
N GLN A 495 14.23 -18.38 6.62
CA GLN A 495 14.98 -17.31 7.24
C GLN A 495 14.06 -16.23 7.79
N MET A 496 14.22 -15.87 9.07
CA MET A 496 13.68 -14.62 9.60
C MET A 496 14.59 -13.47 9.14
N VAL A 497 14.02 -12.50 8.42
CA VAL A 497 14.74 -11.36 7.85
C VAL A 497 14.41 -10.04 8.55
N TYR A 498 13.32 -10.00 9.33
CA TYR A 498 12.96 -8.81 10.07
C TYR A 498 12.19 -9.14 11.36
N MET A 499 12.57 -8.49 12.46
CA MET A 499 11.94 -8.63 13.78
C MET A 499 10.85 -7.58 13.97
N GLY A 500 9.70 -7.99 14.50
CA GLY A 500 8.56 -7.10 14.72
C GLY A 500 8.84 -6.05 15.79
N HIS A 501 8.74 -4.76 15.46
CA HIS A 501 8.77 -3.68 16.42
C HIS A 501 7.47 -3.71 17.24
N VAL A 502 7.57 -3.65 18.57
CA VAL A 502 6.42 -3.72 19.48
C VAL A 502 6.45 -2.63 20.54
N LEU A 503 5.29 -2.09 20.90
CA LEU A 503 5.10 -1.44 22.20
C LEU A 503 4.68 -2.50 23.21
N LEU A 504 5.15 -2.38 24.45
CA LEU A 504 4.88 -3.34 25.52
C LEU A 504 3.90 -2.78 26.55
N LYS A 505 3.17 -3.68 27.23
CA LYS A 505 2.42 -3.37 28.44
C LYS A 505 3.40 -3.50 29.60
N GLY A 506 3.57 -2.44 30.39
CA GLY A 506 4.38 -2.52 31.61
C GLY A 506 3.91 -3.66 32.52
N PRO A 507 4.80 -4.27 33.32
CA PRO A 507 4.45 -5.40 34.16
C PRO A 507 3.26 -5.02 35.04
N ARG A 508 2.25 -5.89 35.11
CA ARG A 508 1.14 -5.70 36.04
C ARG A 508 1.74 -5.63 37.43
N LYS A 509 1.71 -4.45 38.08
CA LYS A 509 1.98 -4.35 39.51
C LYS A 509 0.98 -5.29 40.18
N GLN A 510 1.46 -6.43 40.66
CA GLN A 510 0.66 -7.30 41.51
C GLN A 510 0.31 -6.45 42.72
N MET A 511 -0.98 -6.13 42.87
CA MET A 511 -1.50 -5.51 44.08
C MET A 511 -1.48 -6.62 45.14
N LEU A 512 -0.37 -6.64 45.89
CA LEU A 512 -0.18 -7.43 47.10
C LEU A 512 -1.03 -6.86 48.25
#